data_AF-A0A8J3ZX54-F1
#
_entry.id   AF-A0A8J3ZX54-F1
#
_cell.length_a   1.000
_cell.length_b   1.000
_cell.length_c   1.000
_cell.angle_alpha   90.00
_cell.angle_beta   90.00
_cell.angle_gamma   90.00
#
_symmetry.space_group_name_H-M   'P 1'
#
loop_
_entity.id
_entity.type
_entity.pdbx_description
1 polymer ?
#
loop_
_entity_poly.entity_id
_entity_poly.type
_entity_poly.pdbx_seq_one_letter_code
_entity_poly.pdbx_strand_id
1 'polypeptide(L)'
;MVDLSRAPARAGTDRSTAVRTALRRCDYRRALSLLRGVTRLSGGAPPPREVAAYAQERLARAHRRSRTTTLDRDALQRVLVWLTADELRAGEQALSGEHLNRAIASFERALRVDGRGSRAALLLAMALYRSVTRELTTHDDPELDRTYDDLDQALALLDRAALDPPLRPHAAQLASAVDRQRQVLTRLKQRRVRSRAFGEYVTRYNAFMTRYHGGRMMTSSEKSHARRSLARLSTDLVTIRRQYPADSPEGRKLAEISDAVTGMQTRLRHVV
;
A
#
# COMPACT_ATOMS: atom_id res chain seq x y z
N MET A 1 -51.71 14.25 -39.61
CA MET A 1 -51.30 15.09 -38.46
C MET A 1 -51.48 14.24 -37.21
N VAL A 2 -50.46 13.49 -36.81
CA VAL A 2 -50.52 12.57 -35.65
C VAL A 2 -49.71 13.19 -34.53
N ASP A 3 -50.39 13.42 -33.42
CA ASP A 3 -49.87 14.02 -32.19
C ASP A 3 -48.82 13.09 -31.54
N LEU A 4 -47.59 13.58 -31.44
CA LEU A 4 -46.42 12.92 -30.83
C LEU A 4 -46.20 13.41 -29.38
N SER A 5 -47.25 13.76 -28.65
CA SER A 5 -47.13 14.22 -27.26
C SER A 5 -47.31 13.08 -26.25
N ARG A 6 -46.23 12.33 -25.98
CA ARG A 6 -45.98 11.75 -24.64
C ARG A 6 -44.55 11.21 -24.54
N ALA A 7 -43.64 12.05 -24.06
CA ALA A 7 -42.33 11.65 -23.57
C ALA A 7 -42.28 11.73 -22.03
N PRO A 8 -42.54 10.64 -21.27
CA PRO A 8 -42.39 10.64 -19.81
C PRO A 8 -40.97 10.22 -19.39
N ALA A 9 -39.91 10.76 -20.00
CA ALA A 9 -38.53 10.32 -19.77
C ALA A 9 -37.63 11.30 -18.98
N ARG A 10 -38.04 12.56 -18.76
CA ARG A 10 -37.18 13.59 -18.13
C ARG A 10 -37.31 13.68 -16.60
N ALA A 11 -38.52 13.60 -16.04
CA ALA A 11 -38.74 13.81 -14.60
C ALA A 11 -38.11 12.75 -13.67
N GLY A 12 -37.95 11.51 -14.12
CA GLY A 12 -37.36 10.43 -13.33
C GLY A 12 -35.83 10.55 -13.16
N THR A 13 -35.15 11.13 -14.16
CA THR A 13 -33.69 11.33 -14.16
C THR A 13 -33.29 12.46 -13.22
N ASP A 14 -34.07 13.54 -13.19
CA ASP A 14 -33.86 14.67 -12.28
C ASP A 14 -34.04 14.24 -10.81
N ARG A 15 -35.05 13.41 -10.53
CA ARG A 15 -35.33 12.96 -9.16
C ARG A 15 -34.28 11.98 -8.63
N SER A 16 -33.86 11.02 -9.45
CA SER A 16 -32.77 10.09 -9.12
C SER A 16 -31.47 10.84 -8.80
N THR A 17 -31.13 11.82 -9.63
CA THR A 17 -29.96 12.70 -9.44
C THR A 17 -30.06 13.54 -8.18
N ALA A 18 -31.24 14.10 -7.90
CA ALA A 18 -31.48 14.89 -6.69
C ALA A 18 -31.34 14.05 -5.41
N VAL A 19 -31.89 12.84 -5.39
CA VAL A 19 -31.74 11.90 -4.26
C VAL A 19 -30.27 11.53 -4.06
N ARG A 20 -29.58 11.14 -5.14
CA ARG A 20 -28.16 10.78 -5.09
C ARG A 20 -27.31 11.93 -4.54
N THR A 21 -27.58 13.16 -5.01
CA THR A 21 -26.89 14.37 -4.54
C THR A 21 -27.13 14.64 -3.06
N ALA A 22 -28.37 14.52 -2.59
CA ALA A 22 -28.71 14.72 -1.18
C ALA A 22 -27.98 13.71 -0.29
N LEU A 23 -27.97 12.42 -0.67
CA LEU A 23 -27.25 11.36 0.07
C LEU A 23 -25.75 11.63 0.15
N ARG A 24 -25.13 12.06 -0.96
CA ARG A 24 -23.70 12.38 -1.02
C ARG A 24 -23.32 13.60 -0.17
N ARG A 25 -24.27 14.54 0.00
CA ARG A 25 -24.12 15.69 0.90
C ARG A 25 -24.49 15.38 2.36
N CYS A 26 -24.74 14.11 2.68
CA CYS A 26 -25.20 13.67 3.99
C CYS A 26 -26.55 14.29 4.44
N ASP A 27 -27.35 14.82 3.50
CA ASP A 27 -28.69 15.34 3.77
C ASP A 27 -29.73 14.21 3.63
N TYR A 28 -29.69 13.30 4.60
CA TYR A 28 -30.52 12.10 4.61
C TYR A 28 -32.02 12.42 4.76
N ARG A 29 -32.37 13.52 5.44
CA ARG A 29 -33.77 13.96 5.59
C ARG A 29 -34.34 14.43 4.27
N ARG A 30 -33.58 15.23 3.50
CA ARG A 30 -33.98 15.64 2.15
C ARG A 30 -34.08 14.44 1.21
N ALA A 31 -33.12 13.51 1.26
CA ALA A 31 -33.18 12.30 0.46
C ALA A 31 -34.48 11.50 0.74
N LEU A 32 -34.84 11.31 2.01
CA LEU A 32 -36.08 10.64 2.40
C LEU A 32 -37.32 11.39 1.93
N SER A 33 -37.34 12.72 2.03
CA SER A 33 -38.45 13.54 1.52
C SER A 33 -38.61 13.40 0.01
N LEU A 34 -37.51 13.35 -0.74
CA LEU A 34 -37.52 13.19 -2.21
C LEU A 34 -37.98 11.81 -2.66
N LEU A 35 -37.82 10.79 -1.81
CA LEU A 35 -38.25 9.41 -2.05
C LEU A 35 -39.74 9.16 -1.70
N ARG A 36 -40.43 10.09 -1.03
CA ARG A 36 -41.85 9.93 -0.69
C ARG A 36 -42.69 9.81 -1.97
N GLY A 37 -43.51 8.77 -2.04
CA GLY A 37 -44.37 8.49 -3.20
C GLY A 37 -43.63 8.03 -4.45
N VAL A 38 -42.31 7.78 -4.39
CA VAL A 38 -41.53 7.33 -5.54
C VAL A 38 -41.57 5.80 -5.61
N THR A 39 -42.12 5.28 -6.71
CA THR A 39 -42.21 3.83 -6.97
C THR A 39 -41.02 3.30 -7.76
N ARG A 40 -40.34 4.14 -8.54
CA ARG A 40 -39.15 3.78 -9.32
C ARG A 40 -38.19 4.96 -9.48
N LEU A 41 -36.89 4.68 -9.42
CA LEU A 41 -35.81 5.62 -9.76
C LEU A 41 -35.23 5.25 -11.14
N SER A 42 -34.80 6.25 -11.90
CA SER A 42 -34.18 6.06 -13.22
C SER A 42 -32.67 5.79 -13.13
N GLY A 43 -32.09 5.26 -14.22
CA GLY A 43 -30.64 5.20 -14.43
C GLY A 43 -29.92 4.07 -13.69
N GLY A 44 -30.52 2.87 -13.64
CA GLY A 44 -29.92 1.72 -12.95
C GLY A 44 -29.92 1.85 -11.42
N ALA A 45 -30.68 2.80 -10.89
CA ALA A 45 -30.84 2.98 -9.46
C ALA A 45 -31.50 1.75 -8.80
N PRO A 46 -31.09 1.40 -7.58
CA PRO A 46 -31.75 0.35 -6.82
C PRO A 46 -33.18 0.75 -6.45
N PRO A 47 -34.00 -0.22 -6.00
CA PRO A 47 -35.36 0.05 -5.54
C PRO A 47 -35.41 1.23 -4.54
N PRO A 48 -36.39 2.16 -4.66
CA PRO A 48 -36.51 3.31 -3.76
C PRO A 48 -36.53 2.93 -2.27
N ARG A 49 -37.12 1.77 -1.95
CA ARG A 49 -37.12 1.20 -0.60
C ARG A 49 -35.72 0.91 -0.04
N GLU A 50 -34.80 0.43 -0.88
CA GLU A 50 -33.42 0.15 -0.48
C GLU A 50 -32.66 1.46 -0.23
N VAL A 51 -32.87 2.46 -1.11
CA VAL A 51 -32.30 3.80 -0.95
C VAL A 51 -32.84 4.50 0.31
N ALA A 52 -34.14 4.35 0.60
CA ALA A 52 -34.76 4.89 1.80
C ALA A 52 -34.22 4.20 3.07
N ALA A 53 -34.10 2.87 3.06
CA ALA A 53 -33.52 2.11 4.17
C ALA A 53 -32.06 2.53 4.43
N TYR A 54 -31.26 2.71 3.36
CA TYR A 54 -29.91 3.25 3.47
C TYR A 54 -29.91 4.64 4.12
N ALA A 55 -30.75 5.56 3.63
CA ALA A 55 -30.84 6.92 4.18
C ALA A 55 -31.25 6.93 5.67
N GLN A 56 -32.21 6.07 6.06
CA GLN A 56 -32.63 5.89 7.45
C GLN A 56 -31.51 5.35 8.33
N GLU A 57 -30.78 4.32 7.86
CA GLU A 57 -29.63 3.76 8.56
C GLU A 57 -28.57 4.85 8.81
N ARG A 58 -28.22 5.63 7.78
CA ARG A 58 -27.23 6.70 7.87
C ARG A 58 -27.67 7.80 8.84
N LEU A 59 -28.95 8.18 8.81
CA LEU A 59 -29.53 9.14 9.75
C LEU A 59 -29.49 8.62 11.20
N ALA A 60 -29.81 7.35 11.42
CA ALA A 60 -29.77 6.73 12.75
C ALA A 60 -28.34 6.66 13.31
N ARG A 61 -27.35 6.35 12.45
CA ARG A 61 -25.92 6.36 12.81
C ARG A 61 -25.41 7.74 13.16
N ALA A 62 -25.80 8.77 12.41
CA ALA A 62 -25.46 10.16 12.72
C ALA A 62 -25.97 10.56 14.13
N HIS A 63 -27.10 10.01 14.56
CA HIS A 63 -27.65 10.19 15.90
C HIS A 63 -27.15 9.17 16.94
N ARG A 64 -26.15 8.34 16.62
CA ARG A 64 -25.61 7.25 17.48
C ARG A 64 -26.66 6.24 17.97
N ARG A 65 -27.80 6.12 17.29
CA ARG A 65 -28.95 5.29 17.72
C ARG A 65 -28.92 3.84 17.25
N SER A 66 -28.10 3.50 16.26
CA SER A 66 -27.98 2.12 15.77
C SER A 66 -26.62 1.85 15.13
N ARG A 67 -26.10 0.64 15.34
CA ARG A 67 -24.93 0.10 14.63
C ARG A 67 -25.30 -0.90 13.53
N THR A 68 -26.50 -1.47 13.59
CA THR A 68 -26.98 -2.53 12.70
C THR A 68 -27.61 -1.96 11.43
N THR A 69 -27.20 -2.50 10.28
CA THR A 69 -27.82 -2.22 8.98
C THR A 69 -29.15 -2.97 8.88
N THR A 70 -30.20 -2.29 8.42
CA THR A 70 -31.48 -2.92 8.07
C THR A 70 -31.46 -3.52 6.66
N LEU A 71 -30.48 -3.12 5.84
CA LEU A 71 -30.25 -3.68 4.50
C LEU A 71 -29.44 -4.97 4.61
N ASP A 72 -29.85 -5.98 3.85
CA ASP A 72 -28.97 -7.10 3.52
C ASP A 72 -27.75 -6.62 2.72
N ARG A 73 -26.73 -7.48 2.64
CA ARG A 73 -25.44 -7.13 2.04
C ARG A 73 -25.57 -6.78 0.56
N ASP A 74 -26.37 -7.51 -0.21
CA ASP A 74 -26.48 -7.32 -1.65
C ASP A 74 -27.21 -6.01 -1.98
N ALA A 75 -28.28 -5.71 -1.24
CA ALA A 75 -28.99 -4.45 -1.33
C ALA A 75 -28.09 -3.27 -0.98
N LEU A 76 -27.28 -3.40 0.09
CA LEU A 76 -26.28 -2.38 0.43
C LEU A 76 -25.28 -2.18 -0.71
N GLN A 77 -24.70 -3.25 -1.26
CA GLN A 77 -23.71 -3.12 -2.34
C GLN A 77 -24.32 -2.48 -3.60
N ARG A 78 -25.57 -2.81 -3.97
CA ARG A 78 -26.27 -2.13 -5.08
C ARG A 78 -26.41 -0.63 -4.84
N VAL A 79 -26.83 -0.22 -3.64
CA VAL A 79 -26.95 1.20 -3.28
C VAL A 79 -25.58 1.89 -3.34
N LEU A 80 -24.53 1.28 -2.81
CA LEU A 80 -23.20 1.86 -2.83
C LEU A 80 -22.64 1.99 -4.25
N VAL A 81 -22.76 0.95 -5.09
CA VAL A 81 -22.34 1.00 -6.50
C VAL A 81 -23.05 2.11 -7.26
N TRP A 82 -24.37 2.28 -7.05
CA TRP A 82 -25.11 3.38 -7.67
C TRP A 82 -24.67 4.75 -7.13
N LEU A 83 -24.49 4.88 -5.81
CA LEU A 83 -24.10 6.14 -5.16
C LEU A 83 -22.72 6.63 -5.61
N THR A 84 -21.77 5.70 -5.80
CA THR A 84 -20.39 5.96 -6.21
C THR A 84 -20.11 5.68 -7.69
N ALA A 85 -21.14 5.59 -8.53
CA ALA A 85 -21.00 5.19 -9.94
C ALA A 85 -20.03 6.08 -10.73
N ASP A 86 -19.96 7.38 -10.43
CA ASP A 86 -19.08 8.31 -11.16
C ASP A 86 -17.62 8.15 -10.74
N GLU A 87 -17.36 7.95 -9.45
CA GLU A 87 -16.01 7.61 -8.95
C GLU A 87 -15.53 6.27 -9.50
N LEU A 88 -16.40 5.26 -9.51
CA LEU A 88 -16.08 3.94 -10.03
C LEU A 88 -15.75 4.01 -11.52
N ARG A 89 -16.58 4.68 -12.32
CA ARG A 89 -16.35 4.86 -13.75
C ARG A 89 -15.06 5.62 -14.04
N ALA A 90 -14.82 6.73 -13.33
CA ALA A 90 -13.59 7.52 -13.49
C ALA A 90 -12.34 6.71 -13.09
N GLY A 91 -12.45 5.92 -12.01
CA GLY A 91 -11.37 5.04 -11.56
C GLY A 91 -11.08 3.92 -12.54
N GLU A 92 -12.10 3.24 -13.08
CA GLU A 92 -11.97 2.19 -14.08
C GLU A 92 -11.35 2.73 -15.38
N GLN A 93 -11.79 3.90 -15.87
CA GLN A 93 -11.18 4.58 -17.02
C GLN A 93 -9.71 4.92 -16.78
N ALA A 94 -9.39 5.49 -15.62
CA ALA A 94 -8.01 5.81 -15.25
C ALA A 94 -7.14 4.54 -15.13
N LEU A 95 -7.70 3.44 -14.61
CA LEU A 95 -7.00 2.17 -14.46
C LEU A 95 -6.70 1.53 -15.82
N SER A 96 -7.66 1.57 -16.75
CA SER A 96 -7.47 1.09 -18.12
C SER A 96 -6.46 1.95 -18.90
N GLY A 97 -6.40 3.26 -18.62
CA GLY A 97 -5.38 4.17 -19.18
C GLY A 97 -4.06 4.20 -18.39
N GLU A 98 -3.84 3.25 -17.47
CA GLU A 98 -2.63 3.15 -16.64
C GLU A 98 -2.28 4.41 -15.81
N HIS A 99 -3.26 5.29 -15.57
CA HIS A 99 -3.15 6.46 -14.72
C HIS A 99 -3.40 6.08 -13.26
N LEU A 100 -2.50 5.26 -12.68
CA LEU A 100 -2.70 4.61 -11.39
C LEU A 100 -3.01 5.58 -10.24
N ASN A 101 -2.32 6.72 -10.14
CA ASN A 101 -2.60 7.75 -9.12
C ASN A 101 -4.02 8.33 -9.24
N ARG A 102 -4.52 8.53 -10.47
CA ARG A 102 -5.90 9.01 -10.70
C ARG A 102 -6.94 7.93 -10.37
N ALA A 103 -6.62 6.66 -10.64
CA ALA A 103 -7.46 5.53 -10.29
C ALA A 103 -7.59 5.39 -8.76
N ILE A 104 -6.46 5.37 -8.05
CA ILE A 104 -6.38 5.34 -6.57
C ILE A 104 -7.24 6.46 -5.97
N ALA A 105 -6.99 7.71 -6.35
CA ALA A 105 -7.73 8.86 -5.84
C ALA A 105 -9.25 8.78 -6.11
N SER A 106 -9.67 8.14 -7.20
CA SER A 106 -11.08 7.96 -7.53
C SER A 106 -11.74 6.88 -6.67
N PHE A 107 -11.09 5.74 -6.47
CA PHE A 107 -11.62 4.69 -5.59
C PHE A 107 -11.59 5.08 -4.11
N GLU A 108 -10.60 5.85 -3.67
CA GLU A 108 -10.60 6.47 -2.33
C GLU A 108 -11.78 7.43 -2.13
N ARG A 109 -12.12 8.23 -3.16
CA ARG A 109 -13.34 9.07 -3.11
C ARG A 109 -14.59 8.22 -2.97
N ALA A 110 -14.69 7.08 -3.66
CA ALA A 110 -15.81 6.16 -3.51
C ALA A 110 -15.90 5.61 -2.06
N LEU A 111 -14.79 5.15 -1.48
CA LEU A 111 -14.75 4.64 -0.11
C LEU A 111 -15.00 5.72 0.96
N ARG A 112 -14.69 6.99 0.66
CA ARG A 112 -15.05 8.12 1.55
C ARG A 112 -16.56 8.34 1.64
N VAL A 113 -17.32 8.03 0.59
CA VAL A 113 -18.79 8.10 0.63
C VAL A 113 -19.32 7.05 1.63
N ASP A 114 -18.88 5.80 1.50
CA ASP A 114 -19.12 4.77 2.50
C ASP A 114 -18.04 3.68 2.41
N GLY A 115 -17.30 3.48 3.51
CA GLY A 115 -16.18 2.53 3.54
C GLY A 115 -16.57 1.06 3.38
N ARG A 116 -17.88 0.75 3.40
CA ARG A 116 -18.43 -0.61 3.23
C ARG A 116 -18.54 -1.05 1.77
N GLY A 117 -18.19 -0.20 0.79
CA GLY A 117 -18.28 -0.53 -0.64
C GLY A 117 -17.24 -1.56 -1.07
N SER A 118 -17.66 -2.82 -1.30
CA SER A 118 -16.77 -3.94 -1.61
C SER A 118 -16.13 -3.82 -3.00
N ARG A 119 -16.89 -3.37 -4.02
CA ARG A 119 -16.35 -3.15 -5.37
C ARG A 119 -15.26 -2.08 -5.38
N ALA A 120 -15.49 -0.95 -4.71
CA ALA A 120 -14.50 0.11 -4.59
C ALA A 120 -13.24 -0.36 -3.86
N ALA A 121 -13.40 -1.19 -2.80
CA ALA A 121 -12.28 -1.78 -2.09
C ALA A 121 -11.43 -2.70 -2.98
N LEU A 122 -12.08 -3.60 -3.74
CA LEU A 122 -11.38 -4.48 -4.67
C LEU A 122 -10.60 -3.70 -5.74
N LEU A 123 -11.23 -2.69 -6.35
CA LEU A 123 -10.61 -1.89 -7.40
C LEU A 123 -9.46 -1.01 -6.86
N LEU A 124 -9.59 -0.47 -5.65
CA LEU A 124 -8.51 0.25 -4.98
C LEU A 124 -7.32 -0.66 -4.69
N ALA A 125 -7.57 -1.87 -4.16
CA ALA A 125 -6.51 -2.84 -3.91
C ALA A 125 -5.77 -3.21 -5.20
N MET A 126 -6.50 -3.40 -6.30
CA MET A 126 -5.89 -3.66 -7.61
C MET A 126 -5.04 -2.48 -8.11
N ALA A 127 -5.52 -1.25 -7.94
CA ALA A 127 -4.76 -0.06 -8.33
C ALA A 127 -3.47 0.10 -7.51
N LEU A 128 -3.54 -0.12 -6.20
CA LEU A 128 -2.37 -0.12 -5.30
C LEU A 128 -1.36 -1.20 -5.69
N TYR A 129 -1.82 -2.44 -5.89
CA TYR A 129 -0.95 -3.54 -6.31
C TYR A 129 -0.23 -3.24 -7.64
N ARG A 130 -0.95 -2.71 -8.64
CA ARG A 130 -0.33 -2.29 -9.92
C ARG A 130 0.66 -1.15 -9.74
N SER A 131 0.36 -0.20 -8.85
CA SER A 131 1.26 0.93 -8.53
C SER A 131 2.57 0.43 -7.94
N VAL A 132 2.48 -0.46 -6.95
CA VAL A 132 3.65 -1.11 -6.33
C VAL A 132 4.45 -1.91 -7.35
N THR A 133 3.78 -2.65 -8.24
CA THR A 133 4.46 -3.44 -9.27
C THR A 133 5.22 -2.54 -10.24
N ARG A 134 4.64 -1.41 -10.62
CA ARG A 134 5.29 -0.40 -11.46
C ARG A 134 6.48 0.24 -10.76
N GLU A 135 6.32 0.61 -9.49
CA GLU A 135 7.37 1.21 -8.68
C GLU A 135 8.61 0.31 -8.60
N LEU A 136 8.39 -0.99 -8.35
CA LEU A 136 9.46 -1.98 -8.22
C LEU A 136 10.12 -2.38 -9.54
N THR A 137 9.49 -2.09 -10.68
CA THR A 137 10.02 -2.42 -12.02
C THR A 137 10.64 -1.22 -12.71
N THR A 138 10.25 0.00 -12.35
CA THR A 138 10.68 1.23 -13.03
C THR A 138 11.82 1.94 -12.31
N HIS A 139 11.91 1.81 -10.98
CA HIS A 139 12.92 2.53 -10.19
C HIS A 139 14.00 1.56 -9.68
N ASP A 140 15.26 1.98 -9.79
CA ASP A 140 16.41 1.24 -9.26
C ASP A 140 16.49 1.31 -7.73
N ASP A 141 16.00 2.41 -7.14
CA ASP A 141 15.94 2.63 -5.69
C ASP A 141 14.52 2.98 -5.22
N PRO A 142 13.58 2.01 -5.23
CA PRO A 142 12.20 2.25 -4.83
C PRO A 142 12.07 2.62 -3.34
N GLU A 143 11.04 3.40 -3.01
CA GLU A 143 10.63 3.72 -1.63
C GLU A 143 10.01 2.48 -0.95
N LEU A 144 10.87 1.56 -0.47
CA LEU A 144 10.44 0.25 0.03
C LEU A 144 9.45 0.30 1.21
N ASP A 145 9.52 1.30 2.06
CA ASP A 145 8.61 1.43 3.21
C ASP A 145 7.19 1.78 2.76
N ARG A 146 7.06 2.85 1.98
CA ARG A 146 5.79 3.24 1.37
C ARG A 146 5.19 2.14 0.51
N THR A 147 6.02 1.47 -0.30
CA THR A 147 5.59 0.36 -1.15
C THR A 147 5.04 -0.81 -0.32
N TYR A 148 5.58 -1.04 0.87
CA TYR A 148 5.10 -2.08 1.78
C TYR A 148 3.76 -1.69 2.42
N ASP A 149 3.65 -0.44 2.87
CA ASP A 149 2.40 0.10 3.45
C ASP A 149 1.25 0.04 2.44
N ASP A 150 1.52 0.35 1.16
CA ASP A 150 0.54 0.25 0.07
C ASP A 150 0.05 -1.20 -0.13
N LEU A 151 0.93 -2.21 0.01
CA LEU A 151 0.53 -3.62 -0.07
C LEU A 151 -0.28 -4.07 1.16
N ASP A 152 0.08 -3.62 2.37
CA ASP A 152 -0.68 -3.91 3.58
C ASP A 152 -2.09 -3.29 3.50
N GLN A 153 -2.19 -2.06 2.98
CA GLN A 153 -3.47 -1.44 2.69
C GLN A 153 -4.26 -2.24 1.64
N ALA A 154 -3.61 -2.72 0.58
CA ALA A 154 -4.26 -3.55 -0.43
C ALA A 154 -4.84 -4.84 0.17
N LEU A 155 -4.12 -5.54 1.05
CA LEU A 155 -4.63 -6.75 1.74
C LEU A 155 -5.87 -6.45 2.59
N ALA A 156 -5.83 -5.38 3.39
CA ALA A 156 -6.98 -4.99 4.22
C ALA A 156 -8.23 -4.65 3.39
N LEU A 157 -8.05 -4.10 2.19
CA LEU A 157 -9.13 -3.84 1.23
C LEU A 157 -9.66 -5.13 0.59
N LEU A 158 -8.79 -6.11 0.34
CA LEU A 158 -9.17 -7.42 -0.22
C LEU A 158 -9.96 -8.25 0.79
N ASP A 159 -9.56 -8.24 2.06
CA ASP A 159 -10.33 -8.87 3.14
C ASP A 159 -11.75 -8.29 3.21
N ARG A 160 -11.86 -6.96 3.06
CA ARG A 160 -13.16 -6.28 3.01
C ARG A 160 -13.96 -6.69 1.78
N ALA A 161 -13.33 -6.72 0.60
CA ALA A 161 -13.99 -7.13 -0.64
C ALA A 161 -14.47 -8.59 -0.58
N ALA A 162 -13.72 -9.48 0.06
CA ALA A 162 -14.04 -10.90 0.22
C ALA A 162 -15.30 -11.18 1.06
N LEU A 163 -15.76 -10.19 1.83
CA LEU A 163 -17.07 -10.24 2.48
C LEU A 163 -18.20 -10.31 1.44
N ASP A 164 -18.02 -9.78 0.24
CA ASP A 164 -19.01 -9.86 -0.84
C ASP A 164 -18.85 -11.19 -1.62
N PRO A 165 -19.80 -12.16 -1.54
CA PRO A 165 -19.63 -13.49 -2.13
C PRO A 165 -19.25 -13.51 -3.61
N PRO A 166 -19.84 -12.66 -4.49
CA PRO A 166 -19.44 -12.58 -5.90
C PRO A 166 -18.00 -12.11 -6.13
N LEU A 167 -17.45 -11.30 -5.22
CA LEU A 167 -16.09 -10.75 -5.36
C LEU A 167 -15.02 -11.63 -4.69
N ARG A 168 -15.42 -12.56 -3.82
CA ARG A 168 -14.51 -13.41 -3.04
C ARG A 168 -13.46 -14.13 -3.88
N PRO A 169 -13.77 -14.77 -5.03
CA PRO A 169 -12.75 -15.44 -5.84
C PRO A 169 -11.70 -14.46 -6.37
N HIS A 170 -12.13 -13.26 -6.80
CA HIS A 170 -11.23 -12.24 -7.33
C HIS A 170 -10.36 -11.63 -6.23
N ALA A 171 -10.95 -11.39 -5.06
CA ALA A 171 -10.22 -10.92 -3.89
C ALA A 171 -9.15 -11.93 -3.45
N ALA A 172 -9.47 -13.23 -3.40
CA ALA A 172 -8.51 -14.28 -3.04
C ALA A 172 -7.36 -14.41 -4.04
N GLN A 173 -7.66 -14.34 -5.35
CA GLN A 173 -6.65 -14.39 -6.39
C GLN A 173 -5.67 -13.20 -6.29
N LEU A 174 -6.20 -11.99 -6.09
CA LEU A 174 -5.38 -10.80 -5.97
C LEU A 174 -4.60 -10.76 -4.64
N ALA A 175 -5.18 -11.23 -3.53
CA ALA A 175 -4.49 -11.32 -2.24
C ALA A 175 -3.26 -12.22 -2.33
N SER A 176 -3.39 -13.37 -3.00
CA SER A 176 -2.27 -14.27 -3.27
C SER A 176 -1.14 -13.61 -4.07
N ALA A 177 -1.48 -12.71 -5.00
CA ALA A 177 -0.48 -11.96 -5.77
C ALA A 177 0.20 -10.87 -4.93
N VAL A 178 -0.58 -10.15 -4.11
CA VAL A 178 -0.08 -9.15 -3.15
C VAL A 178 0.87 -9.79 -2.14
N ASP A 179 0.53 -10.94 -1.57
CA ASP A 179 1.38 -11.66 -0.61
C ASP A 179 2.72 -12.08 -1.21
N ARG A 180 2.73 -12.57 -2.45
CA ARG A 180 3.98 -12.88 -3.17
C ARG A 180 4.86 -11.62 -3.31
N GLN A 181 4.26 -10.50 -3.68
CA GLN A 181 5.00 -9.25 -3.84
C GLN A 181 5.55 -8.72 -2.50
N ARG A 182 4.80 -8.90 -1.41
CA ARG A 182 5.22 -8.55 -0.06
C ARG A 182 6.42 -9.37 0.42
N GLN A 183 6.48 -10.66 0.05
CA GLN A 183 7.66 -11.50 0.30
C GLN A 183 8.89 -10.99 -0.45
N VAL A 184 8.72 -10.56 -1.72
CA VAL A 184 9.80 -9.96 -2.51
C VAL A 184 10.32 -8.68 -1.83
N LEU A 185 9.43 -7.77 -1.43
CA LEU A 185 9.80 -6.55 -0.70
C LEU A 185 10.54 -6.84 0.60
N THR A 186 10.10 -7.84 1.36
CA THR A 186 10.76 -8.24 2.62
C THR A 186 12.20 -8.67 2.36
N ARG A 187 12.44 -9.48 1.31
CA ARG A 187 13.79 -9.88 0.91
C ARG A 187 14.63 -8.69 0.43
N LEU A 188 14.05 -7.75 -0.31
CA LEU A 188 14.72 -6.53 -0.76
C LEU A 188 15.13 -5.63 0.42
N LYS A 189 14.22 -5.41 1.39
CA LYS A 189 14.52 -4.65 2.62
C LYS A 189 15.67 -5.30 3.39
N GLN A 190 15.61 -6.61 3.61
CA GLN A 190 16.69 -7.36 4.26
C GLN A 190 18.01 -7.28 3.50
N ARG A 191 17.97 -7.28 2.16
CA ARG A 191 19.16 -7.09 1.33
C ARG A 191 19.73 -5.68 1.50
N ARG A 192 18.92 -4.62 1.48
CA ARG A 192 19.40 -3.23 1.69
C ARG A 192 20.03 -3.03 3.07
N VAL A 193 19.39 -3.54 4.14
CA VAL A 193 19.93 -3.46 5.50
C VAL A 193 21.30 -4.13 5.57
N ARG A 194 21.42 -5.33 4.98
CA ARG A 194 22.72 -6.02 4.87
C ARG A 194 23.72 -5.21 4.05
N SER A 195 23.39 -4.77 2.84
CA SER A 195 24.32 -4.00 2.00
C SER A 195 24.82 -2.72 2.68
N ARG A 196 23.96 -2.03 3.44
CA ARG A 196 24.35 -0.86 4.24
C ARG A 196 25.33 -1.21 5.36
N ALA A 197 25.04 -2.25 6.14
CA ALA A 197 25.94 -2.71 7.21
C ALA A 197 27.32 -3.11 6.66
N PHE A 198 27.37 -3.78 5.52
CA PHE A 198 28.60 -4.09 4.81
C PHE A 198 29.34 -2.83 4.35
N GLY A 199 28.66 -1.87 3.72
CA GLY A 199 29.26 -0.61 3.27
C GLY A 199 29.84 0.22 4.42
N GLU A 200 29.11 0.35 5.53
CA GLU A 200 29.59 1.04 6.74
C GLU A 200 30.83 0.36 7.34
N TYR A 201 30.91 -0.97 7.27
CA TYR A 201 32.10 -1.71 7.67
C TYR A 201 33.30 -1.43 6.76
N VAL A 202 33.11 -1.53 5.43
CA VAL A 202 34.16 -1.26 4.45
C VAL A 202 34.69 0.17 4.58
N THR A 203 33.81 1.16 4.77
CA THR A 203 34.21 2.56 5.01
C THR A 203 35.09 2.69 6.25
N ARG A 204 34.73 2.04 7.37
CA ARG A 204 35.54 2.07 8.59
C ARG A 204 36.89 1.38 8.42
N TYR A 205 36.92 0.26 7.71
CA TYR A 205 38.17 -0.42 7.35
C TYR A 205 39.06 0.48 6.48
N ASN A 206 38.50 1.08 5.43
CA ASN A 206 39.25 1.98 4.54
C ASN A 206 39.78 3.21 5.30
N ALA A 207 38.97 3.81 6.18
CA ALA A 207 39.41 4.93 7.02
C ALA A 207 40.56 4.54 7.96
N PHE A 208 40.52 3.33 8.51
CA PHE A 208 41.64 2.78 9.29
C PHE A 208 42.90 2.64 8.42
N MET A 209 42.76 2.04 7.22
CA MET A 209 43.87 1.85 6.29
C MET A 209 44.48 3.19 5.89
N THR A 210 43.69 4.20 5.52
CA THR A 210 44.20 5.53 5.19
C THR A 210 44.99 6.17 6.34
N ARG A 211 44.55 5.97 7.59
CA ARG A 211 45.18 6.61 8.77
C ARG A 211 46.48 5.93 9.21
N TYR A 212 46.55 4.62 9.08
CA TYR A 212 47.60 3.81 9.70
C TYR A 212 48.46 3.02 8.70
N HIS A 213 48.03 2.91 7.46
CA HIS A 213 48.74 2.18 6.41
C HIS A 213 49.44 3.18 5.47
N GLY A 214 50.69 3.53 5.78
CA GLY A 214 51.46 4.50 4.98
C GLY A 214 52.94 4.62 5.32
N GLY A 215 53.55 3.64 5.99
CA GLY A 215 55.00 3.65 6.28
C GLY A 215 55.48 4.65 7.34
N ARG A 216 54.61 5.56 7.81
CA ARG A 216 54.88 6.48 8.93
C ARG A 216 55.14 5.71 10.23
N MET A 217 56.21 6.07 10.96
CA MET A 217 56.39 5.59 12.34
C MET A 217 55.24 6.07 13.22
N MET A 218 54.54 5.12 13.85
CA MET A 218 53.46 5.41 14.79
C MET A 218 54.02 5.68 16.19
N THR A 219 53.49 6.70 16.85
CA THR A 219 53.73 6.93 18.28
C THR A 219 53.12 5.82 19.15
N SER A 220 53.55 5.69 20.41
CA SER A 220 53.02 4.68 21.33
C SER A 220 51.50 4.82 21.58
N SER A 221 50.99 6.05 21.61
CA SER A 221 49.55 6.31 21.75
C SER A 221 48.78 5.89 20.49
N GLU A 222 49.35 6.13 19.31
CA GLU A 222 48.79 5.70 18.03
C GLU A 222 48.80 4.17 17.86
N LYS A 223 49.88 3.49 18.29
CA LYS A 223 49.93 2.02 18.33
C LYS A 223 48.82 1.46 19.22
N SER A 224 48.61 2.05 20.40
CA SER A 224 47.53 1.66 21.32
C SER A 224 46.13 1.91 20.74
N HIS A 225 45.94 3.05 20.05
CA HIS A 225 44.68 3.33 19.35
C HIS A 225 44.45 2.36 18.20
N ALA A 226 45.46 2.10 17.35
CA ALA A 226 45.38 1.19 16.23
C ALA A 226 45.04 -0.24 16.67
N ARG A 227 45.65 -0.74 17.75
CA ARG A 227 45.31 -2.03 18.36
C ARG A 227 43.84 -2.10 18.79
N ARG A 228 43.33 -1.08 19.46
CA ARG A 228 41.91 -1.01 19.85
C ARG A 228 40.97 -0.95 18.64
N SER A 229 41.31 -0.16 17.62
CA SER A 229 40.54 -0.08 16.38
C SER A 229 40.51 -1.41 15.63
N LEU A 230 41.64 -2.12 15.53
CA LEU A 230 41.70 -3.45 14.90
C LEU A 230 40.94 -4.51 15.69
N ALA A 231 40.99 -4.49 17.03
CA ALA A 231 40.21 -5.39 17.86
C ALA A 231 38.70 -5.18 17.65
N ARG A 232 38.27 -3.91 17.55
CA ARG A 232 36.88 -3.56 17.24
C ARG A 232 36.47 -3.99 15.83
N LEU A 233 37.30 -3.71 14.82
CA LEU A 233 37.06 -4.15 13.43
C LEU A 233 36.98 -5.68 13.31
N SER A 234 37.81 -6.41 14.06
CA SER A 234 37.79 -7.88 14.09
C SER A 234 36.49 -8.42 14.72
N THR A 235 36.05 -7.84 15.84
CA THR A 235 34.80 -8.22 16.51
C THR A 235 33.58 -7.96 15.60
N ASP A 236 33.53 -6.79 14.98
CA ASP A 236 32.48 -6.42 14.04
C ASP A 236 32.49 -7.35 12.81
N LEU A 237 33.66 -7.70 12.30
CA LEU A 237 33.81 -8.58 11.14
C LEU A 237 33.28 -9.99 11.42
N VAL A 238 33.56 -10.56 12.61
CA VAL A 238 32.99 -11.87 13.01
C VAL A 238 31.46 -11.80 13.02
N THR A 239 30.90 -10.69 13.51
CA THR A 239 29.45 -10.49 13.59
C THR A 239 28.82 -10.36 12.21
N ILE A 240 29.41 -9.53 11.34
CA ILE A 240 28.90 -9.28 9.98
C ILE A 240 29.07 -10.53 9.12
N ARG A 241 30.20 -11.24 9.18
CA ARG A 241 30.47 -12.43 8.36
C ARG A 241 29.44 -13.54 8.56
N ARG A 242 28.82 -13.67 9.73
CA ARG A 242 27.73 -14.64 9.98
C ARG A 242 26.47 -14.36 9.16
N GLN A 243 26.32 -13.16 8.60
CA GLN A 243 25.14 -12.72 7.86
C GLN A 243 25.27 -12.91 6.34
N TYR A 244 26.44 -13.34 5.85
CA TYR A 244 26.73 -13.53 4.42
C TYR A 244 27.24 -14.95 4.16
N PRO A 245 26.67 -15.65 3.16
CA PRO A 245 27.23 -16.91 2.68
C PRO A 245 28.69 -16.73 2.24
N ALA A 246 29.55 -17.72 2.51
CA ALA A 246 30.98 -17.64 2.24
C ALA A 246 31.33 -17.52 0.74
N ASP A 247 30.46 -18.04 -0.11
CA ASP A 247 30.54 -18.04 -1.57
C ASP A 247 29.99 -16.75 -2.22
N SER A 248 29.30 -15.89 -1.48
CA SER A 248 28.83 -14.61 -2.01
C SER A 248 30.00 -13.64 -2.29
N PRO A 249 29.87 -12.70 -3.24
CA PRO A 249 30.88 -11.66 -3.47
C PRO A 249 31.24 -10.89 -2.19
N GLU A 250 30.24 -10.53 -1.38
CA GLU A 250 30.41 -9.88 -0.08
C GLU A 250 31.09 -10.80 0.94
N GLY A 251 30.71 -12.09 0.99
CA GLY A 251 31.34 -13.09 1.85
C GLY A 251 32.83 -13.27 1.56
N ARG A 252 33.19 -13.35 0.28
CA ARG A 252 34.60 -13.39 -0.17
C ARG A 252 35.34 -12.11 0.21
N LYS A 253 34.72 -10.94 0.01
CA LYS A 253 35.35 -9.66 0.39
C LYS A 253 35.57 -9.53 1.90
N LEU A 254 34.61 -9.99 2.71
CA LEU A 254 34.75 -10.04 4.17
C LEU A 254 35.87 -11.01 4.59
N ALA A 255 36.05 -12.14 3.90
CA ALA A 255 37.17 -13.04 4.16
C ALA A 255 38.52 -12.36 3.87
N GLU A 256 38.66 -11.67 2.73
CA GLU A 256 39.88 -10.90 2.41
C GLU A 256 40.19 -9.85 3.50
N ILE A 257 39.19 -9.09 3.94
CA ILE A 257 39.37 -8.08 4.99
C ILE A 257 39.73 -8.75 6.33
N SER A 258 39.16 -9.92 6.62
CA SER A 258 39.47 -10.70 7.82
C SER A 258 40.94 -11.07 7.89
N ASP A 259 41.48 -11.56 6.78
CA ASP A 259 42.86 -11.99 6.66
C ASP A 259 43.79 -10.78 6.78
N ALA A 260 43.43 -9.66 6.15
CA ALA A 260 44.16 -8.40 6.27
C ALA A 260 44.20 -7.86 7.71
N VAL A 261 43.06 -7.83 8.41
CA VAL A 261 42.95 -7.41 9.82
C VAL A 261 43.78 -8.31 10.73
N THR A 262 43.72 -9.63 10.54
CA THR A 262 44.50 -10.61 11.31
C THR A 262 45.99 -10.40 11.09
N GLY A 263 46.43 -10.26 9.83
CA GLY A 263 47.83 -9.98 9.51
C GLY A 263 48.34 -8.65 10.07
N MET A 264 47.48 -7.63 10.18
CA MET A 264 47.84 -6.36 10.82
C MET A 264 47.93 -6.47 12.35
N GLN A 265 47.03 -7.22 12.98
CA GLN A 265 47.10 -7.48 14.42
C GLN A 265 48.39 -8.22 14.80
N THR A 266 48.77 -9.24 14.01
CA THR A 266 50.04 -9.97 14.20
C THR A 266 51.23 -9.03 14.07
N ARG A 267 51.30 -8.23 13.01
CA ARG A 267 52.38 -7.24 12.82
C ARG A 267 52.48 -6.26 13.99
N LEU A 268 51.37 -5.71 14.47
CA LEU A 268 51.36 -4.77 15.61
C LEU A 268 51.70 -5.41 16.96
N ARG A 269 51.66 -6.75 17.09
CA ARG A 269 52.14 -7.47 18.29
C ARG A 269 53.66 -7.61 18.31
N HIS A 270 54.30 -7.74 17.15
CA HIS A 270 55.75 -7.99 17.02
C HIS A 270 56.64 -6.73 16.94
N VAL A 271 56.07 -5.51 16.95
CA VAL A 271 56.83 -4.24 16.95
C VAL A 271 57.01 -3.69 18.38
N VAL A 272 57.44 -4.55 19.30
CA VAL A 272 57.89 -4.17 20.65
C VAL A 272 59.41 -4.30 20.69
#